data_AF-A0A7K6LCA2-F1
#
_entry.id   AF-A0A7K6LCA2-F1
#
_cell.length_a   1.000
_cell.length_b   1.000
_cell.length_c   1.000
_cell.angle_alpha   90.00
_cell.angle_beta   90.00
_cell.angle_gamma   90.00
#
_symmetry.space_group_name_H-M   'P 1'
#
loop_
_entity.id
_entity.type
_entity.pdbx_description
1 polymer ?
#
loop_
_entity_poly.entity_id
_entity_poly.type
_entity_poly.pdbx_seq_one_letter_code
_entity_poly.pdbx_strand_id
1 'polypeptide(L)'
;TAAKMATATRLVQRLRNFLAGRDLQAKLQLRYEEIAKRTQPPPRLPVGPSHKFADNYYCSRDGRRESLPPVVVAAAHRILPAGAQAGRESVTKASSLSFLYPSSDTAVTTAGKKPVTPGPPLRKWEISKDEPYL
;
A
#
# COMPACT_ATOMS: atom_id res chain seq x y z
N THR A 1 -19.56 23.76 -43.67
CA THR A 1 -18.24 24.42 -43.79
C THR A 1 -17.76 24.76 -42.38
N ALA A 2 -16.91 23.91 -41.78
CA ALA A 2 -16.43 24.11 -40.41
C ALA A 2 -15.55 25.38 -40.36
N ALA A 3 -15.98 26.37 -39.58
CA ALA A 3 -15.21 27.60 -39.39
C ALA A 3 -13.88 27.24 -38.71
N LYS A 4 -12.77 27.63 -39.33
CA LYS A 4 -11.43 27.44 -38.78
C LYS A 4 -11.26 28.43 -37.60
N MET A 5 -11.69 28.02 -36.40
CA MET A 5 -11.84 28.93 -35.25
C MET A 5 -10.52 29.54 -34.72
N ALA A 6 -9.35 29.00 -35.08
CA ALA A 6 -8.06 29.63 -34.79
C ALA A 6 -7.72 30.69 -35.85
N THR A 7 -8.18 31.92 -35.65
CA THR A 7 -8.31 33.01 -36.65
C THR A 7 -7.05 33.83 -36.94
N ALA A 8 -5.87 33.50 -36.40
CA ALA A 8 -4.65 34.28 -36.66
C ALA A 8 -4.27 34.25 -38.15
N THR A 9 -3.87 35.40 -38.72
CA THR A 9 -3.44 35.47 -40.11
C THR A 9 -2.13 34.70 -40.32
N ARG A 10 -1.90 34.17 -41.54
CA ARG A 10 -0.71 33.35 -41.84
C ARG A 10 0.62 34.07 -41.56
N LEU A 11 0.65 35.39 -41.74
CA LEU A 11 1.84 36.21 -41.47
C LEU A 11 2.14 36.28 -39.96
N VAL A 12 1.12 36.54 -39.14
CA VAL A 12 1.25 36.58 -37.67
C VAL A 12 1.59 35.19 -37.13
N GLN A 13 1.01 34.11 -37.68
CA GLN A 13 1.35 32.73 -37.31
C GLN A 13 2.83 32.42 -37.55
N ARG A 14 3.38 32.81 -38.71
CA ARG A 14 4.79 32.60 -39.05
C ARG A 14 5.71 33.41 -38.13
N LEU A 15 5.41 34.68 -37.91
CA LEU A 15 6.19 35.54 -37.00
C LEU A 15 6.21 34.96 -35.57
N ARG A 16 5.05 34.56 -35.06
CA ARG A 16 4.91 33.94 -33.73
C ARG A 16 5.71 32.65 -33.60
N ASN A 17 5.59 31.75 -34.57
CA ASN A 17 6.30 30.47 -34.55
C ASN A 17 7.82 30.66 -34.68
N PHE A 18 8.26 31.66 -35.46
CA PHE A 18 9.67 32.02 -35.57
C PHE A 18 10.24 32.54 -34.24
N LEU A 19 9.59 33.52 -33.61
CA LEU A 19 10.03 34.07 -32.32
C LEU A 19 9.99 33.04 -31.18
N ALA A 20 9.08 32.06 -31.25
CA ALA A 20 8.97 30.99 -30.26
C ALA A 20 9.90 29.79 -30.52
N GLY A 21 10.54 29.70 -31.69
CA GLY A 21 11.41 28.59 -32.08
C GLY A 21 10.69 27.23 -32.24
N ARG A 22 9.35 27.22 -32.27
CA ARG A 22 8.54 25.99 -32.37
C ARG A 22 7.18 26.26 -33.00
N ASP A 23 6.56 25.21 -33.52
CA ASP A 23 5.20 25.31 -34.07
C ASP A 23 4.15 25.34 -32.96
N LEU A 24 3.65 26.53 -32.66
CA LEU A 24 2.58 26.74 -31.68
C LEU A 24 1.19 26.40 -32.23
N GLN A 25 1.05 26.23 -33.56
CA GLN A 25 -0.23 25.88 -34.15
C GLN A 25 -0.60 24.41 -33.90
N ALA A 26 0.40 23.54 -33.75
CA ALA A 26 0.22 22.12 -33.44
C ALA A 26 -0.33 21.87 -32.03
N LYS A 27 0.05 22.71 -31.05
CA LYS A 27 -0.39 22.61 -29.64
C LYS A 27 -0.77 24.00 -29.12
N LEU A 28 -1.98 24.44 -29.44
CA LEU A 28 -2.54 25.71 -28.97
C LEU A 28 -2.93 25.62 -27.50
N GLN A 29 -2.79 26.74 -26.78
CA GLN A 29 -3.22 26.87 -25.38
C GLN A 29 -4.74 27.02 -25.26
N LEU A 30 -5.35 27.68 -26.27
CA LEU A 30 -6.79 27.85 -26.36
C LEU A 30 -7.44 26.59 -26.90
N ARG A 31 -8.60 26.30 -26.34
CA ARG A 31 -9.39 25.11 -26.59
C ARG A 31 -10.49 25.42 -27.59
N TYR A 32 -10.62 24.62 -28.64
CA TYR A 32 -11.65 24.79 -29.66
C TYR A 32 -12.57 23.56 -29.71
N GLU A 33 -12.74 22.96 -30.88
CA GLU A 33 -13.67 21.86 -31.13
C GLU A 33 -13.08 20.48 -30.78
N GLU A 34 -11.78 20.39 -30.47
CA GLU A 34 -11.12 19.13 -30.11
C GLU A 34 -11.58 18.54 -28.75
N ILE A 35 -12.35 19.30 -27.97
CA ILE A 35 -12.80 18.88 -26.64
C ILE A 35 -14.18 18.26 -26.71
N ALA A 36 -14.42 17.30 -25.81
CA ALA A 36 -15.74 16.72 -25.59
C ALA A 36 -16.82 17.80 -25.42
N LYS A 37 -18.01 17.53 -25.97
CA LYS A 37 -19.18 18.40 -25.86
C LYS A 37 -19.58 18.59 -24.40
N ARG A 38 -20.22 19.74 -24.11
CA ARG A 38 -20.74 20.05 -22.77
C ARG A 38 -21.90 19.12 -22.36
N THR A 39 -22.73 18.72 -23.31
CA THR A 39 -23.81 17.76 -23.09
C THR A 39 -23.30 16.35 -23.38
N GLN A 40 -23.34 15.49 -22.38
CA GLN A 40 -22.93 14.08 -22.48
C GLN A 40 -24.16 13.17 -22.41
N PRO A 41 -24.16 12.02 -23.09
CA PRO A 41 -25.24 11.04 -22.96
C PRO A 41 -25.27 10.45 -21.54
N PRO A 42 -26.44 9.98 -21.06
CA PRO A 42 -26.54 9.38 -19.74
C PRO A 42 -25.68 8.11 -19.65
N PRO A 43 -24.78 7.98 -18.65
CA PRO A 43 -23.91 6.82 -18.53
C PRO A 43 -24.63 5.62 -17.89
N ARG A 44 -24.17 4.40 -18.22
CA ARG A 44 -24.50 3.16 -17.51
C ARG A 44 -23.23 2.62 -16.86
N LEU A 45 -23.03 2.93 -15.59
CA LEU A 45 -21.82 2.54 -14.86
C LEU A 45 -21.85 1.05 -14.47
N PRO A 46 -20.70 0.35 -14.52
CA PRO A 46 -20.62 -1.02 -14.04
C PRO A 46 -20.82 -1.07 -12.51
N VAL A 47 -21.37 -2.18 -12.04
CA VAL A 47 -21.55 -2.43 -10.61
C VAL A 47 -20.26 -2.94 -9.96
N GLY A 48 -20.14 -2.71 -8.65
CA GLY A 48 -19.00 -3.20 -7.86
C GLY A 48 -19.03 -4.72 -7.61
N PRO A 49 -17.93 -5.28 -7.06
CA PRO A 49 -17.76 -6.73 -6.90
C PRO A 49 -18.73 -7.37 -5.91
N SER A 50 -19.33 -6.59 -5.00
CA SER A 50 -20.32 -7.07 -4.03
C SER A 50 -21.76 -6.94 -4.54
N HIS A 51 -21.99 -6.70 -5.83
CA HIS A 51 -23.33 -6.75 -6.43
C HIS A 51 -23.65 -8.18 -6.92
N LYS A 52 -23.70 -9.13 -5.98
CA LYS A 52 -23.95 -10.56 -6.22
C LYS A 52 -25.24 -11.00 -5.53
N PHE A 53 -26.00 -11.88 -6.18
CA PHE A 53 -27.28 -12.39 -5.67
C PHE A 53 -27.12 -13.52 -4.63
N ALA A 54 -26.01 -14.27 -4.68
CA ALA A 54 -25.69 -15.36 -3.75
C ALA A 54 -24.24 -15.24 -3.25
N ASP A 55 -23.92 -15.95 -2.17
CA ASP A 55 -22.57 -16.03 -1.57
C ASP A 55 -21.92 -14.66 -1.32
N ASN A 56 -22.71 -13.74 -0.76
CA ASN A 56 -22.32 -12.34 -0.56
C ASN A 56 -22.78 -11.81 0.81
N TYR A 57 -22.58 -12.63 1.84
CA TYR A 57 -22.86 -12.25 3.21
C TYR A 57 -21.93 -11.10 3.64
N TYR A 58 -22.48 -10.10 4.32
CA TYR A 58 -21.68 -8.94 4.75
C TYR A 58 -20.60 -9.35 5.76
N CYS A 59 -20.87 -10.33 6.62
CA CYS A 59 -19.95 -10.79 7.66
C CYS A 59 -18.63 -11.38 7.14
N SER A 60 -18.59 -11.90 5.91
CA SER A 60 -17.37 -12.47 5.32
C SER A 60 -16.47 -11.43 4.64
N ARG A 61 -16.90 -10.18 4.56
CA ARG A 61 -16.14 -9.07 3.92
C ARG A 61 -16.07 -7.81 4.77
N ASP A 62 -16.51 -7.89 6.03
CA ASP A 62 -16.53 -6.75 6.96
C ASP A 62 -15.15 -6.54 7.59
N GLY A 63 -14.24 -5.94 6.82
CA GLY A 63 -12.89 -5.60 7.29
C GLY A 63 -12.88 -4.64 8.50
N ARG A 64 -13.98 -3.93 8.77
CA ARG A 64 -14.09 -3.09 9.97
C ARG A 64 -14.16 -3.93 11.24
N ARG A 65 -14.63 -5.18 11.17
CA ARG A 65 -14.66 -6.11 12.32
C ARG A 65 -13.40 -6.97 12.43
N GLU A 66 -12.58 -7.00 11.38
CA GLU A 66 -11.30 -7.71 11.37
C GLU A 66 -10.19 -6.93 12.09
N SER A 67 -10.42 -5.63 12.38
CA SER A 67 -9.48 -4.82 13.15
C SER A 67 -9.41 -5.30 14.60
N LEU A 68 -8.27 -5.86 14.98
CA LEU A 68 -7.98 -6.27 16.35
C LEU A 68 -7.35 -5.12 17.15
N PRO A 69 -7.47 -5.15 18.49
CA PRO A 69 -6.67 -4.27 19.34
C PRO A 69 -5.16 -4.51 19.12
N PRO A 70 -4.32 -3.50 19.38
CA PRO A 70 -2.88 -3.63 19.17
C PRO A 70 -2.27 -4.70 20.09
N VAL A 71 -1.29 -5.45 19.56
CA VAL A 71 -0.54 -6.43 20.35
C VAL A 71 0.45 -5.70 21.26
N VAL A 72 0.32 -5.89 22.58
CA VAL A 72 1.19 -5.28 23.58
C VAL A 72 2.45 -6.15 23.75
N VAL A 73 3.60 -5.66 23.28
CA VAL A 73 4.89 -6.40 23.32
C VAL A 73 5.57 -6.29 24.69
N ALA A 74 5.37 -5.19 25.41
CA ALA A 74 5.91 -4.97 26.74
C ALA A 74 4.91 -4.20 27.61
N ALA A 75 4.66 -4.67 28.83
CA ALA A 75 3.83 -4.02 29.84
C ALA A 75 4.54 -4.07 31.20
N ALA A 76 4.26 -3.10 32.08
CA ALA A 76 4.89 -3.00 33.40
C ALA A 76 4.46 -4.12 34.37
N HIS A 77 3.29 -4.72 34.16
CA HIS A 77 2.79 -5.86 34.93
C HIS A 77 2.99 -7.16 34.14
N ARG A 78 3.47 -8.22 34.81
CA ARG A 78 3.67 -9.54 34.19
C ARG A 78 2.31 -10.16 33.81
N ILE A 79 2.13 -10.44 32.53
CA ILE A 79 1.09 -11.34 32.05
C ILE A 79 1.66 -12.76 32.15
N LEU A 80 1.02 -13.63 32.93
CA LEU A 80 1.35 -15.05 32.95
C LEU A 80 1.13 -15.63 31.54
N PRO A 81 2.02 -16.47 31.00
CA PRO A 81 1.78 -17.13 29.73
C PRO A 81 0.46 -17.90 29.83
N ALA A 82 -0.46 -17.69 28.90
CA ALA A 82 -1.67 -18.48 28.81
C ALA A 82 -1.25 -19.96 28.74
N GLY A 83 -1.65 -20.75 29.74
CA GLY A 83 -1.29 -22.16 29.82
C GLY A 83 -1.67 -22.83 28.50
N ALA A 84 -0.68 -23.43 27.82
CA ALA A 84 -0.96 -24.31 26.71
C ALA A 84 -1.99 -25.33 27.21
N GLN A 85 -3.19 -25.33 26.63
CA GLN A 85 -4.12 -26.42 26.86
C GLN A 85 -3.43 -27.66 26.30
N ALA A 86 -2.84 -28.42 27.22
CA ALA A 86 -2.27 -29.72 26.92
C ALA A 86 -3.39 -30.56 26.32
N GLY A 87 -3.25 -30.81 25.02
CA GLY A 87 -3.96 -31.88 24.35
C GLY A 87 -3.80 -33.14 25.20
N ARG A 88 -4.96 -33.70 25.54
CA ARG A 88 -5.14 -34.95 26.27
C ARG A 88 -4.35 -36.07 25.58
N GLU A 89 -3.20 -36.46 26.11
CA GLU A 89 -2.55 -37.71 25.71
C GLU A 89 -1.74 -38.37 26.84
N SER A 90 -2.21 -39.56 27.20
CA SER A 90 -1.59 -40.70 27.91
C SER A 90 -0.57 -40.44 29.02
N VAL A 91 -1.07 -40.62 30.24
CA VAL A 91 -0.40 -41.16 31.43
C VAL A 91 0.55 -42.31 31.06
N THR A 92 1.84 -42.16 31.35
CA THR A 92 2.62 -43.26 31.95
C THR A 92 3.86 -42.76 32.69
N LYS A 93 3.87 -43.13 33.98
CA LYS A 93 5.00 -43.47 34.85
C LYS A 93 5.84 -42.37 35.50
N ALA A 94 5.72 -42.39 36.83
CA ALA A 94 6.48 -41.66 37.82
C ALA A 94 7.93 -42.14 37.97
N SER A 95 8.81 -41.18 38.20
CA SER A 95 10.07 -41.27 38.96
C SER A 95 10.69 -39.86 38.88
N SER A 96 11.16 -39.19 39.92
CA SER A 96 11.39 -39.50 41.31
C SER A 96 11.65 -38.16 42.01
N LEU A 97 11.24 -38.08 43.26
CA LEU A 97 11.42 -36.97 44.19
C LEU A 97 12.92 -36.67 44.42
N SER A 98 13.35 -35.42 44.32
CA SER A 98 14.47 -34.90 45.12
C SER A 98 14.46 -33.36 45.12
N PHE A 99 13.99 -32.82 46.24
CA PHE A 99 14.28 -31.47 46.72
C PHE A 99 15.79 -31.40 47.00
N LEU A 100 16.53 -30.55 46.28
CA LEU A 100 17.79 -29.99 46.76
C LEU A 100 18.09 -28.71 45.99
N TYR A 101 18.13 -27.60 46.70
CA TYR A 101 18.60 -26.31 46.20
C TYR A 101 20.13 -26.36 46.00
N PRO A 102 20.65 -25.99 44.83
CA PRO A 102 21.97 -25.41 44.72
C PRO A 102 21.81 -23.91 44.47
N SER A 103 22.20 -23.13 45.48
CA SER A 103 22.65 -21.77 45.26
C SER A 103 23.92 -21.84 44.43
N SER A 104 23.84 -21.42 43.17
CA SER A 104 24.99 -21.10 42.35
C SER A 104 24.56 -20.01 41.40
N ASP A 105 25.24 -18.86 41.51
CA ASP A 105 25.06 -17.68 40.68
C ASP A 105 24.70 -18.05 39.24
N THR A 106 23.43 -17.84 38.88
CA THR A 106 23.04 -17.86 37.48
C THR A 106 23.60 -16.59 36.87
N ALA A 107 24.87 -16.66 36.49
CA ALA A 107 25.43 -15.82 35.46
C ALA A 107 24.39 -15.76 34.35
N VAL A 108 23.79 -14.58 34.18
CA VAL A 108 22.98 -14.27 33.02
C VAL A 108 23.96 -14.40 31.86
N THR A 109 24.02 -15.58 31.25
CA THR A 109 24.63 -15.73 29.94
C THR A 109 23.80 -14.83 29.05
N THR A 110 24.27 -13.60 28.84
CA THR A 110 23.82 -12.69 27.82
C THR A 110 24.14 -13.38 26.50
N ALA A 111 23.29 -14.33 26.11
CA ALA A 111 23.26 -14.85 24.77
C ALA A 111 23.10 -13.64 23.85
N GLY A 112 24.14 -13.31 23.10
CA GLY A 112 24.20 -12.11 22.28
C GLY A 112 23.05 -12.12 21.28
N LYS A 113 21.98 -11.37 21.57
CA LYS A 113 20.87 -11.18 20.64
C LYS A 113 21.38 -10.32 19.49
N LYS A 114 21.22 -10.80 18.26
CA LYS A 114 21.56 -10.01 17.08
C LYS A 114 20.70 -8.73 17.05
N PRO A 115 21.27 -7.57 16.69
CA PRO A 115 20.48 -6.36 16.51
C PRO A 115 19.44 -6.58 15.41
N VAL A 116 18.23 -6.07 15.64
CA VAL A 116 17.09 -6.20 14.70
C VAL A 116 16.80 -4.84 14.09
N THR A 117 16.60 -4.78 12.77
CA THR A 117 16.08 -3.61 12.07
C THR A 117 14.58 -3.78 11.80
N PRO A 118 13.76 -2.71 11.83
CA PRO A 118 12.30 -2.80 11.68
C PRO A 118 11.84 -3.29 10.29
N GLY A 119 12.72 -3.26 9.30
CA GLY A 119 12.50 -3.80 7.97
C GLY A 119 13.83 -4.05 7.27
N PRO A 120 13.78 -4.65 6.06
CA PRO A 120 14.96 -4.79 5.22
C PRO A 120 15.46 -3.40 4.77
N PRO A 121 16.76 -3.25 4.45
CA PRO A 121 17.26 -2.02 3.86
C PRO A 121 16.56 -1.74 2.53
N LEU A 122 16.19 -0.48 2.31
CA LEU A 122 15.54 -0.07 1.07
C LEU A 122 16.47 -0.35 -0.12
N ARG A 123 15.89 -0.89 -1.20
CA ARG A 123 16.60 -1.04 -2.47
C ARG A 123 16.86 0.35 -3.05
N LYS A 124 18.11 0.60 -3.47
CA LYS A 124 18.46 1.80 -4.21
C LYS A 124 17.65 1.85 -5.51
N TRP A 125 17.00 2.97 -5.79
CA TRP A 125 16.25 3.15 -7.03
C TRP A 125 17.21 3.21 -8.22
N GLU A 126 16.80 2.59 -9.32
CA GLU A 126 17.50 2.67 -10.59
C GLU A 126 17.19 4.01 -11.28
N ILE A 127 18.13 4.51 -12.08
CA ILE A 127 17.90 5.70 -12.88
C ILE A 127 16.92 5.38 -14.02
N SER A 128 16.10 6.37 -14.43
CA SER A 128 15.14 6.20 -15.52
C SER A 128 15.84 5.76 -16.81
N LYS A 129 15.17 4.92 -17.60
CA LYS A 129 15.66 4.47 -18.92
C LYS A 129 15.22 5.38 -20.07
N ASP A 130 14.17 6.16 -19.87
CA ASP A 130 13.57 6.97 -20.93
C ASP A 130 14.32 8.31 -21.08
N GLU A 131 14.40 9.10 -20.00
CA GLU A 131 15.15 10.36 -19.92
C GLU A 131 15.91 10.42 -18.58
N PRO A 132 17.14 9.86 -18.49
CA PRO A 132 17.92 9.84 -17.25
C PRO A 132 18.49 11.21 -16.84
N TYR A 133 18.58 12.13 -17.80
CA TYR A 133 19.13 13.46 -17.63
C TYR A 133 18.14 14.48 -18.19
N LEU A 134 17.93 15.56 -17.45
CA LEU A 134 17.14 16.73 -17.86
C LEU A 134 18.01 17.74 -18.60
#